data_AF-A0A0E0HMS7-F1
#
_entry.id   AF-A0A0E0HMS7-F1
#
_cell.length_a   1.000
_cell.length_b   1.000
_cell.length_c   1.000
_cell.angle_alpha   90.00
_cell.angle_beta   90.00
_cell.angle_gamma   90.00
#
_symmetry.space_group_name_H-M   'P 1'
#
loop_
_entity.id
_entity.type
_entity.pdbx_description
1 polymer ?
#
loop_
_entity_poly.entity_id
_entity_poly.type
_entity_poly.pdbx_seq_one_letter_code
_entity_poly.pdbx_strand_id
1 'polypeptide(L)'
;MPLRRKVRGAAAAGRRAAVRWWLLSLAATGATVTAAAALLAVALHVSSSAAASGPASSSGVPYRLSKLDGAADDAGEKRWWLPAPSRGFTPCVAPSPAYKSPGPSRGYLLVLTNGGLNQMRAGISDMVAVARMLKATLIIPELDKKSFWHDKSNFSDVFDEEYFIHSLANDVKVEKKLPKDLVKAPKFVRYFKSWSGIDYYHDEIYPLWEHRQVIRAAKSDSRLANNYLPPDIQKLRCRAFFQALRFAPPIEALGNLLVERMRSFGPYIALHLRYEKDMLAFSGCTHGLSQTESEELAMIRENTSYWKVKDIDPLDQRSHGYCPLTPKEVGMFLSALGYPSSTPVYIAAGEIYGGESHVVDLLSRFPIMMNKEKLASAEELRPFRQYASQMAALDYIVSVESDVFIPSYSGNMARAVGGHRRFLGHRKTIIPDRKALVRLFDKVDGGLLNEGERLSRRIIDIHRKRQGSPRKRKGPVSGTKGSDRFRSEEAFYENPLPDCLCQPESPASDASVVSI
;
A
#
# COMPACT_ATOMS: atom_id res chain seq x y z
N MET A 1 -55.88 38.67 -10.40
CA MET A 1 -56.10 40.09 -10.11
C MET A 1 -56.12 40.25 -8.59
N PRO A 2 -55.46 41.25 -7.97
CA PRO A 2 -54.48 42.20 -8.50
C PRO A 2 -53.06 41.91 -7.95
N LEU A 3 -51.97 42.07 -8.68
CA LEU A 3 -51.40 43.25 -9.37
C LEU A 3 -50.78 44.32 -8.45
N ARG A 4 -49.51 44.59 -8.79
CA ARG A 4 -48.77 45.88 -8.76
C ARG A 4 -48.21 46.28 -7.39
N ARG A 5 -46.97 46.78 -7.29
CA ARG A 5 -46.35 47.75 -8.20
C ARG A 5 -44.82 47.71 -8.16
N LYS A 6 -44.21 47.65 -9.35
CA LYS A 6 -42.86 48.15 -9.68
C LYS A 6 -42.79 49.65 -9.41
N VAL A 7 -41.65 50.12 -8.90
CA VAL A 7 -41.06 51.39 -9.36
C VAL A 7 -39.58 51.13 -9.69
N ARG A 8 -39.23 51.52 -10.91
CA ARG A 8 -37.91 51.58 -11.54
C ARG A 8 -37.36 53.01 -11.39
N GLY A 9 -36.04 53.13 -11.43
CA GLY A 9 -35.28 54.35 -11.79
C GLY A 9 -33.84 54.19 -11.31
N ALA A 10 -32.90 53.64 -12.07
CA ALA A 10 -32.26 54.13 -13.31
C ALA A 10 -31.36 55.37 -13.08
N ALA A 11 -30.05 55.17 -13.11
CA ALA A 11 -29.12 55.96 -13.92
C ALA A 11 -27.74 55.28 -13.95
N ALA A 12 -27.13 55.30 -15.13
CA ALA A 12 -25.91 54.63 -15.52
C ALA A 12 -24.66 55.49 -15.27
N ALA A 13 -23.48 54.87 -15.22
CA ALA A 13 -22.24 55.26 -15.93
C ALA A 13 -21.01 54.54 -15.35
N GLY A 14 -20.02 54.25 -16.21
CA GLY A 14 -18.61 54.17 -15.78
C GLY A 14 -17.88 52.86 -16.13
N ARG A 15 -17.09 52.90 -17.21
CA ARG A 15 -16.10 51.89 -17.61
C ARG A 15 -14.79 52.04 -16.82
N ARG A 16 -14.09 50.91 -16.60
CA ARG A 16 -12.63 50.69 -16.48
C ARG A 16 -11.83 51.38 -15.34
N ALA A 17 -11.18 50.56 -14.50
CA ALA A 17 -9.81 50.72 -13.96
C ALA A 17 -9.46 49.46 -13.11
N ALA A 18 -8.47 48.64 -13.48
CA ALA A 18 -7.06 48.68 -13.05
C ALA A 18 -6.84 48.02 -11.66
N VAL A 19 -6.28 46.80 -11.58
CA VAL A 19 -4.83 46.46 -11.51
C VAL A 19 -4.24 46.69 -10.10
N ARG A 20 -3.45 45.69 -9.66
CA ARG A 20 -2.45 45.62 -8.56
C ARG A 20 -2.95 45.27 -7.15
N TRP A 21 -2.51 44.10 -6.68
CA TRP A 21 -1.61 43.96 -5.52
C TRP A 21 -0.61 42.83 -5.80
N TRP A 22 0.55 43.19 -6.36
CA TRP A 22 1.77 42.39 -6.43
C TRP A 22 2.97 43.36 -6.30
N LEU A 23 3.95 42.93 -5.50
CA LEU A 23 5.34 43.40 -5.33
C LEU A 23 5.62 44.58 -4.38
N LEU A 24 6.37 44.27 -3.31
CA LEU A 24 7.70 44.78 -2.94
C LEU A 24 8.31 43.66 -2.04
N SER A 25 9.53 43.16 -2.23
CA SER A 25 10.78 43.92 -2.36
C SER A 25 11.85 43.18 -3.16
N LEU A 26 12.57 43.95 -3.97
CA LEU A 26 13.91 43.66 -4.47
C LEU A 26 14.69 44.96 -4.30
N ALA A 27 15.83 44.92 -3.62
CA ALA A 27 16.88 45.92 -3.78
C ALA A 27 18.22 45.19 -3.70
N ALA A 28 18.96 45.35 -4.79
CA ALA A 28 20.27 44.79 -5.06
C ALA A 28 21.38 45.71 -4.54
N THR A 29 22.57 45.14 -4.35
CA THR A 29 23.85 45.74 -4.79
C THR A 29 24.88 44.62 -4.96
N GLY A 30 25.70 44.73 -6.02
CA GLY A 30 26.70 43.73 -6.40
C GLY A 30 28.13 44.27 -6.40
N ALA A 31 29.01 43.47 -7.04
CA ALA A 31 30.45 43.63 -7.35
C ALA A 31 31.40 43.10 -6.24
N THR A 32 32.49 42.33 -6.45
CA THR A 32 33.41 42.16 -7.60
C THR A 32 34.18 40.81 -7.64
N VAL A 33 34.37 40.29 -8.86
CA VAL A 33 35.47 39.54 -9.57
C VAL A 33 36.72 38.98 -8.84
N THR A 34 37.09 37.70 -9.11
CA THR A 34 38.36 37.13 -9.69
C THR A 34 38.47 35.61 -9.37
N ALA A 35 38.31 34.68 -10.33
CA ALA A 35 39.27 34.12 -11.30
C ALA A 35 40.22 33.02 -10.74
N ALA A 36 40.09 31.76 -11.22
CA ALA A 36 41.17 30.93 -11.78
C ALA A 36 40.71 29.48 -12.06
N ALA A 37 41.14 28.96 -13.21
CA ALA A 37 40.89 27.64 -13.73
C ALA A 37 41.96 26.62 -13.29
N ALA A 38 41.60 25.33 -13.27
CA ALA A 38 42.51 24.23 -13.60
C ALA A 38 41.73 22.99 -14.04
N LEU A 39 42.00 22.57 -15.27
CA LEU A 39 41.61 21.31 -15.91
C LEU A 39 42.33 20.12 -15.24
N LEU A 40 41.73 18.92 -15.28
CA LEU A 40 42.35 17.78 -15.95
C LEU A 40 41.34 16.67 -16.23
N ALA A 41 41.24 16.30 -17.50
CA ALA A 41 40.59 15.12 -18.01
C ALA A 41 41.54 13.91 -17.88
N VAL A 42 41.01 12.75 -17.54
CA VAL A 42 41.57 11.46 -17.96
C VAL A 42 40.40 10.61 -18.44
N ALA A 43 40.51 10.18 -19.69
CA ALA A 43 39.56 9.31 -20.36
C ALA A 43 40.31 8.08 -20.90
N LEU A 44 39.55 6.99 -21.08
CA LEU A 44 39.81 5.81 -21.93
C LEU A 44 40.80 4.78 -21.34
N HIS A 45 40.66 3.45 -21.46
CA HIS A 45 39.74 2.57 -22.21
C HIS A 45 39.96 1.10 -21.77
N VAL A 46 39.18 0.17 -22.37
CA VAL A 46 39.38 -1.31 -22.54
C VAL A 46 38.56 -2.18 -21.57
N SER A 47 37.79 -3.21 -21.97
CA SER A 47 37.23 -3.66 -23.25
C SER A 47 36.14 -4.73 -22.97
N SER A 48 35.30 -4.93 -23.98
CA SER A 48 34.30 -6.00 -24.17
C SER A 48 34.76 -7.41 -23.79
N SER A 49 33.87 -8.20 -23.17
CA SER A 49 33.76 -9.66 -23.29
C SER A 49 32.38 -10.14 -22.82
N ALA A 50 31.92 -11.24 -23.40
CA ALA A 50 30.54 -11.64 -23.61
C ALA A 50 29.89 -12.51 -22.51
N ALA A 51 28.55 -12.54 -22.59
CA ALA A 51 27.64 -13.69 -22.40
C ALA A 51 27.48 -14.38 -21.02
N ALA A 52 26.18 -14.44 -20.64
CA ALA A 52 25.47 -15.56 -20.04
C ALA A 52 25.75 -15.97 -18.59
N SER A 53 24.86 -15.52 -17.68
CA SER A 53 24.18 -16.39 -16.71
C SER A 53 23.11 -15.58 -15.98
N GLY A 54 21.85 -16.03 -16.00
CA GLY A 54 20.71 -15.33 -15.39
C GLY A 54 20.79 -15.22 -13.86
N PRO A 55 20.08 -14.27 -13.23
CA PRO A 55 20.11 -14.17 -11.78
C PRO A 55 19.24 -15.27 -11.17
N ALA A 56 19.90 -16.16 -10.44
CA ALA A 56 19.29 -17.11 -9.54
C ALA A 56 18.36 -16.37 -8.57
N SER A 57 17.16 -16.91 -8.39
CA SER A 57 16.25 -16.51 -7.32
C SER A 57 16.94 -16.72 -5.98
N SER A 58 17.22 -15.64 -5.25
CA SER A 58 17.64 -15.70 -3.85
C SER A 58 16.45 -16.14 -3.00
N SER A 59 16.27 -17.46 -2.87
CA SER A 59 15.51 -18.02 -1.77
C SER A 59 16.25 -17.67 -0.48
N GLY A 60 15.76 -16.66 0.24
CA GLY A 60 16.28 -16.30 1.55
C GLY A 60 16.30 -17.52 2.46
N VAL A 61 17.51 -17.98 2.81
CA VAL A 61 17.72 -19.02 3.82
C VAL A 61 17.24 -18.46 5.16
N PRO A 62 16.41 -19.19 5.93
CA PRO A 62 16.04 -18.74 7.27
C PRO A 62 17.29 -18.74 8.16
N TYR A 63 17.65 -17.57 8.67
CA TYR A 63 18.76 -17.41 9.61
C TYR A 63 18.47 -18.22 10.89
N ARG A 64 19.37 -19.16 11.23
CA ARG A 64 19.37 -19.82 12.55
C ARG A 64 19.92 -18.82 13.56
N LEU A 65 19.08 -18.33 14.45
CA LEU A 65 19.52 -17.59 15.64
C LEU A 65 20.33 -18.56 16.52
N SER A 66 21.64 -18.34 16.61
CA SER A 66 22.52 -19.11 17.51
C SER A 66 22.08 -18.91 18.96
N LYS A 67 21.95 -20.02 19.71
CA LYS A 67 21.68 -20.05 21.15
C LYS A 67 22.72 -19.19 21.87
N LEU A 68 22.24 -18.17 22.58
CA LEU A 68 22.93 -17.53 23.70
C LEU A 68 22.19 -17.99 24.96
N ASP A 69 22.90 -18.70 25.83
CA ASP A 69 22.38 -19.24 27.08
C ASP A 69 22.20 -18.11 28.11
N GLY A 70 20.97 -17.98 28.62
CA GLY A 70 20.54 -16.95 29.59
C GLY A 70 19.04 -17.08 29.88
N ALA A 71 18.65 -18.17 30.53
CA ALA A 71 17.28 -18.63 30.62
C ALA A 71 16.51 -18.04 31.83
N ALA A 72 15.66 -17.04 31.59
CA ALA A 72 14.29 -16.94 32.16
C ALA A 72 13.58 -15.62 31.75
N ASP A 73 14.26 -14.46 31.79
CA ASP A 73 13.68 -13.15 31.44
C ASP A 73 13.71 -12.85 29.93
N ASP A 74 14.69 -13.40 29.21
CA ASP A 74 14.93 -13.18 27.78
C ASP A 74 13.89 -13.89 26.86
N ALA A 75 13.10 -14.81 27.41
CA ALA A 75 12.10 -15.56 26.65
C ALA A 75 10.86 -14.72 26.26
N GLY A 76 10.55 -13.68 27.05
CA GLY A 76 9.42 -12.78 26.81
C GLY A 76 9.70 -11.75 25.70
N GLU A 77 10.88 -11.12 25.74
CA GLU A 77 11.31 -10.08 24.80
C GLU A 77 11.54 -10.66 23.39
N LYS A 78 12.17 -11.85 23.28
CA LYS A 78 12.40 -12.51 21.98
C LYS A 78 11.13 -12.94 21.25
N ARG A 79 10.01 -13.15 21.97
CA ARG A 79 8.76 -13.66 21.37
C ARG A 79 8.17 -12.73 20.31
N TRP A 80 8.34 -11.42 20.48
CA TRP A 80 7.73 -10.44 19.58
C TRP A 80 8.52 -10.25 18.29
N TRP A 81 9.81 -10.59 18.31
CA TRP A 81 10.69 -10.65 17.13
C TRP A 81 10.49 -11.90 16.28
N LEU A 82 10.13 -13.03 16.88
CA LEU A 82 9.95 -14.29 16.14
C LEU A 82 8.78 -14.22 15.14
N PRO A 83 8.94 -14.79 13.93
CA PRO A 83 7.85 -14.90 12.96
C PRO A 83 6.67 -15.67 13.53
N ALA A 84 5.46 -15.32 13.10
CA ALA A 84 4.29 -16.08 13.50
C ALA A 84 4.38 -17.50 12.89
N PRO A 85 3.95 -18.56 13.60
CA PRO A 85 3.97 -19.91 13.05
C PRO A 85 3.20 -19.95 11.72
N SER A 86 3.88 -20.31 10.63
CA SER A 86 3.28 -20.46 9.31
C SER A 86 2.33 -21.66 9.23
N ARG A 87 2.38 -22.57 10.21
CA ARG A 87 1.59 -23.82 10.25
C ARG A 87 1.72 -24.65 8.97
N GLY A 88 2.88 -24.60 8.32
CA GLY A 88 3.15 -25.31 7.07
C GLY A 88 2.52 -24.69 5.83
N PHE A 89 1.90 -23.51 5.91
CA PHE A 89 1.41 -22.82 4.72
C PHE A 89 2.56 -22.19 3.93
N THR A 90 2.60 -22.46 2.63
CA THR A 90 3.57 -21.91 1.68
C THR A 90 2.88 -21.38 0.43
N PRO A 91 3.49 -20.44 -0.33
CA PRO A 91 3.03 -20.06 -1.65
C PRO A 91 2.74 -21.26 -2.56
N CYS A 92 1.55 -21.27 -3.17
CA CYS A 92 1.13 -22.36 -4.08
C CYS A 92 0.35 -21.81 -5.28
N VAL A 93 0.98 -20.88 -5.98
CA VAL A 93 0.34 -20.13 -7.08
C VAL A 93 0.55 -20.79 -8.43
N ALA A 94 1.08 -22.01 -8.48
CA ALA A 94 1.22 -22.77 -9.72
C ALA A 94 -0.17 -23.08 -10.30
N PRO A 95 -0.38 -22.83 -11.60
CA PRO A 95 -1.65 -23.12 -12.25
C PRO A 95 -1.96 -24.63 -12.21
N SER A 96 -3.24 -25.00 -12.24
CA SER A 96 -3.66 -26.39 -12.32
C SER A 96 -3.23 -27.03 -13.66
N PRO A 97 -3.16 -28.38 -13.75
CA PRO A 97 -2.88 -29.06 -15.03
C PRO A 97 -3.89 -28.73 -16.15
N ALA A 98 -5.11 -28.33 -15.78
CA ALA A 98 -6.15 -27.95 -16.74
C ALA A 98 -5.96 -26.52 -17.29
N TYR A 99 -5.07 -25.73 -16.70
CA TYR A 99 -4.81 -24.35 -17.10
C TYR A 99 -3.96 -24.29 -18.36
N LYS A 100 -4.60 -23.94 -19.47
CA LYS A 100 -3.95 -23.84 -20.78
C LYS A 100 -3.35 -22.44 -21.01
N SER A 101 -2.29 -22.36 -21.79
CA SER A 101 -1.77 -21.09 -22.30
C SER A 101 -2.86 -20.27 -23.01
N PRO A 102 -2.78 -18.92 -23.01
CA PRO A 102 -3.77 -18.07 -23.65
C PRO A 102 -3.89 -18.41 -25.15
N GLY A 103 -5.13 -18.60 -25.59
CA GLY A 103 -5.44 -18.75 -27.02
C GLY A 103 -5.42 -17.41 -27.76
N PRO A 104 -5.91 -17.38 -29.03
CA PRO A 104 -6.02 -16.14 -29.80
C PRO A 104 -6.83 -15.08 -29.07
N SER A 105 -6.30 -13.84 -29.08
CA SER A 105 -6.96 -12.69 -28.47
C SER A 105 -8.22 -12.32 -29.23
N ARG A 106 -9.30 -11.99 -28.49
CA ARG A 106 -10.55 -11.46 -29.06
C ARG A 106 -10.59 -9.94 -29.18
N GLY A 107 -9.68 -9.25 -28.51
CA GLY A 107 -9.62 -7.79 -28.49
C GLY A 107 -8.60 -7.27 -27.49
N TYR A 108 -8.51 -5.95 -27.39
CA TYR A 108 -7.53 -5.27 -26.55
C TYR A 108 -8.23 -4.62 -25.35
N LEU A 109 -7.72 -4.90 -24.15
CA LEU A 109 -8.13 -4.26 -22.92
C LEU A 109 -7.14 -3.16 -22.55
N LEU A 110 -7.58 -1.91 -22.66
CA LEU A 110 -6.90 -0.75 -22.10
C LEU A 110 -7.38 -0.54 -20.66
N VAL A 111 -6.46 -0.23 -19.75
CA VAL A 111 -6.77 0.00 -18.34
C VAL A 111 -6.27 1.36 -17.93
N LEU A 112 -7.17 2.23 -17.49
CA LEU A 112 -6.81 3.41 -16.71
C LEU A 112 -6.94 3.06 -15.22
N THR A 113 -5.81 3.08 -14.52
CA THR A 113 -5.79 2.82 -13.08
C THR A 113 -6.20 4.05 -12.29
N ASN A 114 -6.50 3.87 -11.01
CA ASN A 114 -6.86 4.97 -10.12
C ASN A 114 -6.49 4.68 -8.65
N GLY A 115 -6.21 5.76 -7.91
CA GLY A 115 -5.83 5.73 -6.49
C GLY A 115 -4.32 5.74 -6.26
N GLY A 116 -3.89 5.55 -5.01
CA GLY A 116 -2.47 5.49 -4.67
C GLY A 116 -1.80 4.18 -5.11
N LEU A 117 -0.48 4.09 -4.99
CA LEU A 117 0.34 2.94 -5.41
C LEU A 117 -0.29 1.58 -5.08
N ASN A 118 -0.65 1.36 -3.82
CA ASN A 118 -1.17 0.08 -3.35
C ASN A 118 -2.56 -0.27 -3.92
N GLN A 119 -3.39 0.73 -4.24
CA GLN A 119 -4.66 0.52 -4.94
C GLN A 119 -4.42 0.20 -6.41
N MET A 120 -3.47 0.90 -7.06
CA MET A 120 -3.08 0.61 -8.43
C MET A 120 -2.53 -0.82 -8.56
N ARG A 121 -1.64 -1.26 -7.64
CA ARG A 121 -1.13 -2.64 -7.62
C ARG A 121 -2.25 -3.70 -7.59
N ALA A 122 -3.22 -3.52 -6.69
CA ALA A 122 -4.37 -4.42 -6.58
C ALA A 122 -5.25 -4.38 -7.85
N GLY A 123 -5.56 -3.18 -8.35
CA GLY A 123 -6.38 -3.00 -9.54
C GLY A 123 -5.75 -3.54 -10.82
N ILE A 124 -4.44 -3.34 -11.01
CA ILE A 124 -3.70 -3.90 -12.15
C ILE A 124 -3.76 -5.43 -12.10
N SER A 125 -3.54 -6.03 -10.92
CA SER A 125 -3.59 -7.49 -10.73
C SER A 125 -4.98 -8.06 -11.01
N ASP A 126 -6.04 -7.35 -10.63
CA ASP A 126 -7.42 -7.72 -10.99
C ASP A 126 -7.64 -7.60 -12.50
N MET A 127 -7.09 -6.59 -13.16
CA MET A 127 -7.24 -6.42 -14.60
C MET A 127 -6.46 -7.45 -15.42
N VAL A 128 -5.36 -8.01 -14.90
CA VAL A 128 -4.71 -9.19 -15.48
C VAL A 128 -5.68 -10.38 -15.47
N ALA A 129 -6.33 -10.64 -14.35
CA ALA A 129 -7.34 -11.71 -14.25
C ALA A 129 -8.55 -11.45 -15.17
N VAL A 130 -9.03 -10.20 -15.24
CA VAL A 130 -10.13 -9.84 -16.15
C VAL A 130 -9.73 -10.01 -17.62
N ALA A 131 -8.51 -9.62 -18.01
CA ALA A 131 -8.02 -9.83 -19.37
C ALA A 131 -8.01 -11.33 -19.73
N ARG A 132 -7.62 -12.20 -18.79
CA ARG A 132 -7.71 -13.66 -18.94
C ARG A 132 -9.14 -14.12 -19.16
N MET A 133 -10.07 -13.69 -18.32
CA MET A 133 -11.49 -14.06 -18.40
C MET A 133 -12.12 -13.62 -19.72
N LEU A 134 -11.73 -12.45 -20.22
CA LEU A 134 -12.23 -11.88 -21.47
C LEU A 134 -11.54 -12.40 -22.73
N LYS A 135 -10.50 -13.25 -22.60
CA LYS A 135 -9.61 -13.67 -23.69
C LYS A 135 -9.03 -12.47 -24.46
N ALA A 136 -8.63 -11.43 -23.73
CA ALA A 136 -8.13 -10.18 -24.28
C ALA A 136 -6.60 -10.10 -24.19
N THR A 137 -6.00 -9.34 -25.10
CA THR A 137 -4.65 -8.82 -24.95
C THR A 137 -4.72 -7.64 -23.98
N LEU A 138 -3.98 -7.71 -22.88
CA LEU A 138 -3.85 -6.58 -21.96
C LEU A 138 -2.82 -5.60 -22.53
N ILE A 139 -3.20 -4.34 -22.68
CA ILE A 139 -2.22 -3.28 -22.92
C ILE A 139 -1.67 -2.82 -21.58
N ILE A 140 -0.36 -2.53 -21.50
CA ILE A 140 0.27 -2.00 -20.29
C ILE A 140 -0.59 -0.88 -19.67
N PRO A 141 -1.01 -1.04 -18.39
CA PRO A 141 -1.94 -0.10 -17.76
C PRO A 141 -1.40 1.34 -17.68
N GLU A 142 -2.29 2.30 -17.93
CA GLU A 142 -2.00 3.72 -17.70
C GLU A 142 -2.13 4.02 -16.19
N LEU A 143 -1.04 4.48 -15.58
CA LEU A 143 -1.02 4.88 -14.18
C LEU A 143 -1.84 6.16 -13.94
N ASP A 144 -2.39 6.29 -12.73
CA ASP A 144 -3.17 7.45 -12.34
C ASP A 144 -2.30 8.69 -12.18
N LYS A 145 -2.53 9.69 -13.03
CA LYS A 145 -1.83 10.98 -13.00
C LYS A 145 -2.71 12.14 -12.54
N LYS A 146 -3.98 11.88 -12.26
CA LYS A 146 -5.02 12.91 -12.07
C LYS A 146 -5.56 12.98 -10.65
N SER A 147 -5.46 11.89 -9.89
CA SER A 147 -5.86 11.87 -8.49
C SER A 147 -4.97 12.75 -7.59
N PHE A 148 -5.34 12.82 -6.32
CA PHE A 148 -4.70 13.58 -5.25
C PHE A 148 -3.16 13.55 -5.23
N TRP A 149 -2.56 12.42 -5.60
CA TRP A 149 -1.10 12.23 -5.57
C TRP A 149 -0.35 12.98 -6.69
N HIS A 150 -1.05 13.42 -7.75
CA HIS A 150 -0.50 14.17 -8.90
C HIS A 150 0.80 13.59 -9.50
N ASP A 151 0.97 12.28 -9.41
CA ASP A 151 2.16 11.58 -9.85
C ASP A 151 2.22 11.50 -11.38
N LYS A 152 3.37 11.80 -11.97
CA LYS A 152 3.53 11.81 -13.43
C LYS A 152 4.14 10.51 -13.99
N SER A 153 4.49 9.57 -13.12
CA SER A 153 5.12 8.29 -13.48
C SER A 153 4.30 7.51 -14.50
N ASN A 154 5.00 6.89 -15.45
CA ASN A 154 4.46 5.84 -16.30
C ASN A 154 4.59 4.48 -15.61
N PHE A 155 4.02 3.44 -16.23
CA PHE A 155 4.11 2.07 -15.70
C PHE A 155 5.56 1.64 -15.47
N SER A 156 6.43 1.84 -16.47
CA SER A 156 7.86 1.50 -16.42
C SER A 156 8.67 2.29 -15.40
N ASP A 157 8.17 3.44 -14.95
CA ASP A 157 8.85 4.27 -13.94
C ASP A 157 8.61 3.74 -12.52
N VAL A 158 7.56 2.92 -12.33
CA VAL A 158 7.17 2.35 -11.02
C VAL A 158 7.39 0.84 -10.97
N PHE A 159 7.09 0.13 -12.06
CA PHE A 159 7.14 -1.32 -12.16
C PHE A 159 8.09 -1.76 -13.27
N ASP A 160 8.71 -2.92 -13.09
CA ASP A 160 9.53 -3.54 -14.14
C ASP A 160 8.61 -4.06 -15.27
N GLU A 161 8.47 -3.23 -16.32
CA GLU A 161 7.59 -3.50 -17.47
C GLU A 161 7.95 -4.80 -18.20
N GLU A 162 9.24 -5.03 -18.45
CA GLU A 162 9.70 -6.22 -19.16
C GLU A 162 9.47 -7.47 -18.31
N TYR A 163 9.81 -7.42 -17.03
CA TYR A 163 9.57 -8.54 -16.13
C TYR A 163 8.08 -8.85 -16.00
N PHE A 164 7.22 -7.83 -15.94
CA PHE A 164 5.77 -7.99 -15.89
C PHE A 164 5.22 -8.71 -17.13
N ILE A 165 5.67 -8.33 -18.33
CA ILE A 165 5.26 -8.96 -19.59
C ILE A 165 5.71 -10.43 -19.63
N HIS A 166 7.01 -10.69 -19.36
CA HIS A 166 7.57 -12.04 -19.44
C HIS A 166 6.96 -12.98 -18.38
N SER A 167 6.75 -12.50 -17.15
CA SER A 167 6.20 -13.31 -16.07
C SER A 167 4.77 -13.77 -16.32
N LEU A 168 4.01 -13.04 -17.14
CA LEU A 168 2.61 -13.33 -17.46
C LEU A 168 2.42 -13.97 -18.84
N ALA A 169 3.49 -14.26 -19.58
CA ALA A 169 3.40 -14.72 -20.98
C ALA A 169 2.56 -16.00 -21.16
N ASN A 170 2.60 -16.92 -20.18
CA ASN A 170 1.81 -18.15 -20.18
C ASN A 170 0.37 -17.99 -19.62
N ASP A 171 0.04 -16.79 -19.13
CA ASP A 171 -1.23 -16.47 -18.50
C ASP A 171 -2.10 -15.60 -19.40
N VAL A 172 -1.57 -14.45 -19.79
CA VAL A 172 -2.25 -13.40 -20.54
C VAL A 172 -1.26 -12.77 -21.49
N LYS A 173 -1.67 -12.54 -22.74
CA LYS A 173 -0.86 -11.76 -23.68
C LYS A 173 -0.85 -10.30 -23.22
N VAL A 174 0.33 -9.76 -22.92
CA VAL A 174 0.53 -8.36 -22.56
C VAL A 174 1.33 -7.66 -23.65
N GLU A 175 0.86 -6.49 -24.11
CA GLU A 175 1.55 -5.66 -25.08
C GLU A 175 1.73 -4.24 -24.58
N LYS A 176 2.86 -3.61 -24.94
CA LYS A 176 3.20 -2.25 -24.48
C LYS A 176 2.24 -1.19 -25.00
N LYS A 177 1.79 -1.34 -26.24
CA LYS A 177 0.98 -0.35 -26.96
C LYS A 177 -0.02 -1.08 -27.85
N LEU A 178 -1.11 -0.38 -28.17
CA LEU A 178 -2.04 -0.87 -29.19
C LEU A 178 -1.37 -0.99 -30.57
N PRO A 179 -1.81 -1.94 -31.41
CA PRO A 179 -1.49 -1.96 -32.83
C PRO A 179 -1.79 -0.61 -33.49
N LYS A 180 -0.95 -0.21 -34.46
CA LYS A 180 -0.97 1.14 -35.06
C LYS A 180 -2.33 1.49 -35.69
N ASP A 181 -2.97 0.52 -36.31
CA ASP A 181 -4.31 0.59 -36.90
C ASP A 181 -5.42 0.82 -35.85
N LEU A 182 -5.24 0.30 -34.63
CA LEU A 182 -6.22 0.43 -33.54
C LEU A 182 -6.02 1.66 -32.66
N VAL A 183 -4.92 2.40 -32.81
CA VAL A 183 -4.66 3.63 -32.02
C VAL A 183 -5.77 4.66 -32.23
N LYS A 184 -6.26 4.81 -33.47
CA LYS A 184 -7.33 5.75 -33.84
C LYS A 184 -8.73 5.14 -33.79
N ALA A 185 -8.84 3.84 -33.56
CA ALA A 185 -10.13 3.16 -33.48
C ALA A 185 -10.96 3.68 -32.29
N PRO A 186 -12.30 3.69 -32.41
CA PRO A 186 -13.20 4.02 -31.31
C PRO A 186 -12.91 3.14 -30.08
N LYS A 187 -12.58 3.79 -28.97
CA LYS A 187 -12.34 3.10 -27.69
C LYS A 187 -13.64 3.04 -26.92
N PHE A 188 -14.09 1.84 -26.58
CA PHE A 188 -15.31 1.69 -25.80
C PHE A 188 -15.01 1.84 -24.32
N VAL A 189 -15.24 3.05 -23.80
CA VAL A 189 -14.99 3.35 -22.39
C VAL A 189 -16.05 2.69 -21.52
N ARG A 190 -15.61 1.93 -20.50
CA ARG A 190 -16.48 1.22 -19.56
C ARG A 190 -16.04 1.43 -18.12
N TYR A 191 -17.00 1.75 -17.27
CA TYR A 191 -16.85 1.67 -15.83
C TYR A 191 -17.35 0.30 -15.40
N PHE A 192 -16.44 -0.64 -15.19
CA PHE A 192 -16.83 -1.98 -14.75
C PHE A 192 -17.56 -1.90 -13.40
N LYS A 193 -18.60 -2.72 -13.24
CA LYS A 193 -19.36 -2.81 -11.98
C LYS A 193 -18.42 -3.26 -10.86
N SER A 194 -18.53 -2.63 -9.70
CA SER A 194 -17.62 -2.93 -8.58
C SER A 194 -17.92 -4.29 -7.96
N TRP A 195 -16.86 -4.99 -7.53
CA TRP A 195 -16.90 -6.33 -6.94
C TRP A 195 -17.63 -7.38 -7.78
N SER A 196 -17.46 -7.34 -9.10
CA SER A 196 -18.15 -8.23 -10.03
C SER A 196 -17.54 -9.63 -10.07
N GLY A 197 -18.41 -10.65 -10.15
CA GLY A 197 -18.03 -12.03 -10.40
C GLY A 197 -17.80 -12.32 -11.89
N ILE A 198 -17.57 -13.60 -12.22
CA ILE A 198 -17.28 -14.03 -13.59
C ILE A 198 -18.45 -13.78 -14.56
N ASP A 199 -19.68 -13.98 -14.09
CA ASP A 199 -20.89 -13.85 -14.92
C ASP A 199 -21.02 -12.45 -15.50
N TYR A 200 -20.73 -11.39 -14.72
CA TYR A 200 -20.73 -10.02 -15.24
C TYR A 200 -19.77 -9.83 -16.42
N TYR A 201 -18.55 -10.34 -16.31
CA TYR A 201 -17.56 -10.21 -17.36
C TYR A 201 -17.91 -11.08 -18.57
N HIS A 202 -18.46 -12.26 -18.35
CA HIS A 202 -18.89 -13.18 -19.41
C HIS A 202 -20.15 -12.70 -20.15
N ASP A 203 -21.14 -12.18 -19.44
CA ASP A 203 -22.46 -11.89 -20.01
C ASP A 203 -22.59 -10.44 -20.48
N GLU A 204 -21.89 -9.49 -19.85
CA GLU A 204 -22.01 -8.06 -20.21
C GLU A 204 -20.80 -7.50 -20.94
N ILE A 205 -19.58 -7.97 -20.62
CA ILE A 205 -18.35 -7.39 -21.18
C ILE A 205 -17.82 -8.21 -22.37
N TYR A 206 -17.83 -9.53 -22.27
CA TYR A 206 -17.34 -10.41 -23.33
C TYR A 206 -18.08 -10.25 -24.67
N PRO A 207 -19.42 -10.11 -24.73
CA PRO A 207 -20.12 -9.96 -26.01
C PRO A 207 -19.76 -8.67 -26.75
N LEU A 208 -19.19 -7.68 -26.06
CA LEU A 208 -18.76 -6.43 -26.69
C LEU A 208 -17.67 -6.66 -27.76
N TRP A 209 -16.94 -7.78 -27.70
CA TRP A 209 -15.96 -8.14 -28.73
C TRP A 209 -16.58 -8.36 -30.13
N GLU A 210 -17.88 -8.62 -30.22
CA GLU A 210 -18.59 -8.77 -31.51
C GLU A 210 -18.63 -7.47 -32.32
N HIS A 211 -18.52 -6.32 -31.66
CA HIS A 211 -18.66 -5.01 -32.29
C HIS A 211 -17.55 -4.03 -31.93
N ARG A 212 -16.60 -4.43 -31.07
CA ARG A 212 -15.55 -3.57 -30.54
C ARG A 212 -14.24 -4.36 -30.48
N GLN A 213 -13.16 -3.78 -31.00
CA GLN A 213 -11.82 -4.38 -30.87
C GLN A 213 -11.05 -3.85 -29.66
N VAL A 214 -11.47 -2.70 -29.10
CA VAL A 214 -10.78 -2.06 -27.97
C VAL A 214 -11.79 -1.63 -26.90
N ILE A 215 -11.65 -2.21 -25.71
CA ILE A 215 -12.39 -1.81 -24.51
C ILE A 215 -11.43 -1.06 -23.59
N ARG A 216 -11.85 0.10 -23.09
CA ARG A 216 -11.09 0.87 -22.10
C ARG A 216 -11.79 0.83 -20.76
N ALA A 217 -11.24 0.09 -19.81
CA ALA A 217 -11.62 0.16 -18.41
C ALA A 217 -11.22 1.54 -17.86
N ALA A 218 -12.21 2.35 -17.47
CA ALA A 218 -12.00 3.71 -17.01
C ALA A 218 -11.40 3.79 -15.59
N LYS A 219 -11.54 2.70 -14.82
CA LYS A 219 -11.03 2.51 -13.45
C LYS A 219 -10.67 1.04 -13.25
N SER A 220 -9.69 0.78 -12.40
CA SER A 220 -9.25 -0.59 -12.06
C SER A 220 -9.59 -0.99 -10.62
N ASP A 221 -9.84 -0.02 -9.74
CA ASP A 221 -10.04 -0.28 -8.31
C ASP A 221 -11.35 -1.02 -8.01
N SER A 222 -11.28 -2.08 -7.19
CA SER A 222 -12.46 -2.79 -6.66
C SER A 222 -13.45 -3.24 -7.74
N ARG A 223 -12.98 -3.67 -8.91
CA ARG A 223 -13.85 -4.10 -10.04
C ARG A 223 -14.15 -5.60 -10.01
N LEU A 224 -13.22 -6.39 -9.49
CA LEU A 224 -13.33 -7.84 -9.41
C LEU A 224 -13.67 -8.28 -7.99
N ALA A 225 -14.51 -9.32 -7.84
CA ALA A 225 -14.87 -9.87 -6.55
C ALA A 225 -13.65 -10.43 -5.79
N ASN A 226 -13.70 -10.37 -4.45
CA ASN A 226 -12.63 -10.93 -3.62
C ASN A 226 -12.63 -12.46 -3.66
N ASN A 227 -13.81 -13.07 -3.60
CA ASN A 227 -13.99 -14.51 -3.46
C ASN A 227 -14.85 -15.09 -4.59
N TYR A 228 -14.99 -16.41 -4.62
CA TYR A 228 -15.88 -17.16 -5.53
C TYR A 228 -15.55 -16.99 -7.03
N LEU A 229 -14.29 -16.73 -7.35
CA LEU A 229 -13.77 -16.84 -8.72
C LEU A 229 -13.13 -18.22 -8.92
N PRO A 230 -13.00 -18.70 -10.18
CA PRO A 230 -12.34 -19.97 -10.45
C PRO A 230 -10.93 -20.04 -9.83
N PRO A 231 -10.50 -21.20 -9.29
CA PRO A 231 -9.22 -21.31 -8.58
C PRO A 231 -8.01 -20.80 -9.35
N ASP A 232 -7.90 -21.11 -10.65
CA ASP A 232 -6.78 -20.65 -11.46
C ASP A 232 -6.81 -19.14 -11.76
N ILE A 233 -7.99 -18.52 -11.77
CA ILE A 233 -8.11 -17.06 -11.86
C ILE A 233 -7.61 -16.42 -10.56
N GLN A 234 -7.93 -16.99 -9.41
CA GLN A 234 -7.41 -16.50 -8.14
C GLN A 234 -5.88 -16.68 -8.04
N LYS A 235 -5.36 -17.84 -8.44
CA LYS A 235 -3.90 -18.07 -8.53
C LYS A 235 -3.20 -17.10 -9.47
N LEU A 236 -3.83 -16.76 -10.61
CA LEU A 236 -3.33 -15.72 -11.52
C LEU A 236 -3.24 -14.35 -10.83
N ARG A 237 -4.25 -13.95 -10.05
CA ARG A 237 -4.20 -12.71 -9.26
C ARG A 237 -3.02 -12.72 -8.27
N CYS A 238 -2.77 -13.86 -7.63
CA CYS A 238 -1.62 -14.03 -6.74
C CYS A 238 -0.29 -13.83 -7.48
N ARG A 239 -0.11 -14.50 -8.63
CA ARG A 239 1.09 -14.35 -9.48
C ARG A 239 1.26 -12.90 -9.92
N ALA A 240 0.20 -12.26 -10.40
CA ALA A 240 0.24 -10.88 -10.84
C ALA A 240 0.68 -9.91 -9.71
N PHE A 241 0.07 -10.01 -8.53
CA PHE A 241 0.29 -9.06 -7.43
C PHE A 241 1.60 -9.28 -6.68
N PHE A 242 1.92 -10.53 -6.33
CA PHE A 242 3.05 -10.87 -5.46
C PHE A 242 4.32 -11.24 -6.24
N GLN A 243 4.22 -11.58 -7.53
CA GLN A 243 5.37 -12.01 -8.32
C GLN A 243 5.64 -11.08 -9.51
N ALA A 244 4.66 -10.83 -10.39
CA ALA A 244 4.85 -10.12 -11.65
C ALA A 244 4.99 -8.59 -11.48
N LEU A 245 4.25 -7.97 -10.56
CA LEU A 245 4.36 -6.54 -10.23
C LEU A 245 5.54 -6.25 -9.29
N ARG A 246 6.75 -6.51 -9.78
CA ARG A 246 8.00 -6.03 -9.16
C ARG A 246 8.18 -4.54 -9.42
N PHE A 247 8.82 -3.83 -8.51
CA PHE A 247 9.11 -2.43 -8.75
C PHE A 247 10.21 -2.29 -9.81
N ALA A 248 10.29 -1.11 -10.43
CA ALA A 248 11.32 -0.83 -11.42
C ALA A 248 12.73 -0.99 -10.80
N PRO A 249 13.74 -1.47 -11.57
CA PRO A 249 15.07 -1.77 -11.03
C PRO A 249 15.71 -0.64 -10.19
N PRO A 250 15.60 0.66 -10.54
CA PRO A 250 16.13 1.74 -9.69
C PRO A 250 15.47 1.83 -8.31
N ILE A 251 14.16 1.53 -8.22
CA ILE A 251 13.41 1.52 -6.96
C ILE A 251 13.82 0.32 -6.12
N GLU A 252 13.92 -0.87 -6.74
CA GLU A 252 14.39 -2.08 -6.04
C GLU A 252 15.82 -1.89 -5.52
N ALA A 253 16.72 -1.31 -6.32
CA ALA A 253 18.11 -1.06 -5.92
C ALA A 253 18.19 -0.14 -4.69
N LEU A 254 17.53 1.03 -4.73
CA LEU A 254 17.52 1.94 -3.59
C LEU A 254 16.77 1.33 -2.39
N GLY A 255 15.61 0.71 -2.61
CA GLY A 255 14.83 0.06 -1.55
C GLY A 255 15.63 -1.00 -0.80
N ASN A 256 16.37 -1.85 -1.50
CA ASN A 256 17.25 -2.85 -0.90
C ASN A 256 18.41 -2.20 -0.14
N LEU A 257 19.00 -1.13 -0.67
CA LEU A 257 20.03 -0.37 0.05
C LEU A 257 19.49 0.25 1.35
N LEU A 258 18.26 0.76 1.38
CA LEU A 258 17.62 1.25 2.60
C LEU A 258 17.35 0.12 3.60
N VAL A 259 16.99 -1.06 3.13
CA VAL A 259 16.85 -2.26 3.98
C VAL A 259 18.18 -2.64 4.61
N GLU A 260 19.27 -2.67 3.84
CA GLU A 260 20.62 -2.96 4.34
C GLU A 260 21.05 -1.94 5.40
N ARG A 261 20.82 -0.65 5.14
CA ARG A 261 21.10 0.44 6.10
C ARG A 261 20.24 0.36 7.35
N MET A 262 18.98 -0.07 7.26
CA MET A 262 18.18 -0.33 8.46
C MET A 262 18.72 -1.51 9.26
N ARG A 263 19.10 -2.60 8.58
CA ARG A 263 19.62 -3.82 9.22
C ARG A 263 20.96 -3.59 9.91
N SER A 264 21.74 -2.58 9.53
CA SER A 264 22.98 -2.23 10.25
C SER A 264 22.73 -1.69 11.67
N PHE A 265 21.52 -1.22 11.97
CA PHE A 265 21.09 -0.87 13.33
C PHE A 265 20.57 -2.08 14.14
N GLY A 266 20.41 -3.25 13.50
CA GLY A 266 19.83 -4.47 14.09
C GLY A 266 18.47 -4.85 13.50
N PRO A 267 17.81 -5.89 14.05
CA PRO A 267 16.43 -6.23 13.70
C PRO A 267 15.51 -5.04 13.95
N TYR A 268 14.60 -4.74 13.02
CA TYR A 268 13.85 -3.48 13.07
C TYR A 268 12.34 -3.66 12.87
N ILE A 269 11.61 -2.67 13.41
CA ILE A 269 10.17 -2.53 13.20
C ILE A 269 9.94 -1.56 12.04
N ALA A 270 9.23 -1.99 11.00
CA ALA A 270 8.61 -1.04 10.08
C ALA A 270 7.24 -0.62 10.60
N LEU A 271 7.14 0.65 11.00
CA LEU A 271 5.93 1.27 11.49
C LEU A 271 5.27 2.07 10.36
N HIS A 272 4.12 1.60 9.86
CA HIS A 272 3.29 2.39 8.96
C HIS A 272 2.43 3.37 9.78
N LEU A 273 2.98 4.57 9.99
CA LEU A 273 2.40 5.63 10.82
C LEU A 273 1.48 6.52 9.97
N ARG A 274 0.20 6.13 9.85
CA ARG A 274 -0.82 6.87 9.10
C ARG A 274 -1.40 8.03 9.93
N TYR A 275 -0.52 8.92 10.39
CA TYR A 275 -0.87 10.15 11.13
C TYR A 275 -0.68 11.38 10.23
N GLU A 276 -1.23 11.30 9.02
CA GLU A 276 -1.12 12.33 7.99
C GLU A 276 -2.38 13.21 7.98
N LYS A 277 -2.21 14.48 7.60
CA LYS A 277 -3.23 15.52 7.64
C LYS A 277 -4.53 15.12 6.93
N ASP A 278 -4.41 14.49 5.76
CA ASP A 278 -5.55 14.03 4.95
C ASP A 278 -6.35 12.93 5.69
N MET A 279 -5.65 12.00 6.35
CA MET A 279 -6.28 10.93 7.10
C MET A 279 -7.03 11.46 8.33
N LEU A 280 -6.39 12.34 9.09
CA LEU A 280 -6.99 12.90 10.31
C LEU A 280 -8.21 13.76 9.97
N ALA A 281 -8.11 14.60 8.92
CA ALA A 281 -9.25 15.37 8.41
C ALA A 281 -10.39 14.46 7.94
N PHE A 282 -10.09 13.42 7.13
CA PHE A 282 -11.09 12.48 6.61
C PHE A 282 -11.79 11.68 7.70
N SER A 283 -11.05 11.21 8.71
CA SER A 283 -11.59 10.41 9.81
C SER A 283 -12.21 11.24 10.93
N GLY A 284 -12.02 12.56 10.93
CA GLY A 284 -12.50 13.44 11.99
C GLY A 284 -11.81 13.21 13.33
N CYS A 285 -10.63 12.62 13.35
CA CYS A 285 -9.94 12.25 14.57
C CYS A 285 -9.05 13.39 15.09
N THR A 286 -9.40 13.92 16.26
CA THR A 286 -8.76 15.10 16.87
C THR A 286 -8.10 14.84 18.22
N HIS A 287 -8.06 13.58 18.68
CA HIS A 287 -7.45 13.26 19.97
C HIS A 287 -5.94 13.58 19.98
N GLY A 288 -5.51 14.30 21.02
CA GLY A 288 -4.13 14.78 21.17
C GLY A 288 -3.82 16.05 20.36
N LEU A 289 -4.79 16.60 19.62
CA LEU A 289 -4.61 17.84 18.88
C LEU A 289 -5.05 19.06 19.71
N SER A 290 -4.45 20.19 19.41
CA SER A 290 -4.93 21.50 19.86
C SER A 290 -6.28 21.87 19.21
N GLN A 291 -6.93 22.90 19.77
CA GLN A 291 -8.15 23.44 19.20
C GLN A 291 -7.94 23.96 17.77
N THR A 292 -6.83 24.68 17.53
CA THR A 292 -6.48 25.23 16.21
C THR A 292 -6.25 24.13 15.18
N GLU A 293 -5.52 23.07 15.54
CA GLU A 293 -5.32 21.91 14.66
C GLU A 293 -6.65 21.21 14.35
N SER A 294 -7.51 21.05 15.36
CA SER A 294 -8.83 20.44 15.19
C SER A 294 -9.71 21.23 14.22
N GLU A 295 -9.72 22.55 14.33
CA GLU A 295 -10.43 23.47 13.42
C GLU A 295 -9.87 23.43 12.01
N GLU A 296 -8.55 23.39 11.86
CA GLU A 296 -7.88 23.23 10.57
C GLU A 296 -8.35 21.95 9.86
N LEU A 297 -8.30 20.81 10.55
CA LEU A 297 -8.73 19.54 9.99
C LEU A 297 -10.22 19.51 9.64
N ALA A 298 -11.06 20.19 10.43
CA ALA A 298 -12.48 20.37 10.12
C ALA A 298 -12.67 21.19 8.84
N MET A 299 -11.96 22.30 8.67
CA MET A 299 -12.02 23.12 7.45
C MET A 299 -11.60 22.34 6.20
N ILE A 300 -10.55 21.52 6.28
CA ILE A 300 -10.14 20.64 5.18
C ILE A 300 -11.25 19.67 4.83
N ARG A 301 -11.86 19.06 5.84
CA ARG A 301 -12.98 18.12 5.64
C ARG A 301 -14.15 18.82 4.95
N GLU A 302 -14.56 20.00 5.40
CA GLU A 302 -15.63 20.78 4.77
C GLU A 302 -15.32 21.13 3.31
N ASN A 303 -14.13 21.66 3.06
CA ASN A 303 -13.72 22.14 1.74
C ASN A 303 -13.46 21.01 0.71
N THR A 304 -13.31 19.77 1.16
CA THR A 304 -13.06 18.62 0.28
C THR A 304 -14.37 18.08 -0.32
N SER A 305 -14.82 18.66 -1.45
CA SER A 305 -16.15 18.40 -2.04
C SER A 305 -16.53 16.93 -2.29
N TYR A 306 -15.57 16.04 -2.52
CA TYR A 306 -15.82 14.63 -2.81
C TYR A 306 -15.92 13.73 -1.56
N TRP A 307 -15.65 14.25 -0.35
CA TRP A 307 -15.91 13.54 0.90
C TRP A 307 -17.37 13.74 1.33
N LYS A 308 -18.13 12.65 1.40
CA LYS A 308 -19.58 12.70 1.65
C LYS A 308 -19.96 12.97 3.10
N VAL A 309 -19.16 12.47 4.04
CA VAL A 309 -19.41 12.62 5.49
C VAL A 309 -18.57 13.81 5.98
N LYS A 310 -19.25 14.79 6.58
CA LYS A 310 -18.68 16.07 7.03
C LYS A 310 -18.79 16.22 8.54
N ASP A 311 -19.98 15.98 9.05
CA ASP A 311 -20.24 15.93 10.47
C ASP A 311 -19.79 14.58 11.04
N ILE A 312 -18.80 14.61 11.92
CA ILE A 312 -18.15 13.44 12.50
C ILE A 312 -17.88 13.74 13.97
N ASP A 313 -18.38 12.88 14.86
CA ASP A 313 -18.01 12.90 16.27
C ASP A 313 -16.62 12.26 16.48
N PRO A 314 -15.59 13.04 16.85
CA PRO A 314 -14.23 12.54 17.07
C PRO A 314 -14.15 11.49 18.18
N LEU A 315 -14.95 11.63 19.23
CA LEU A 315 -14.95 10.72 20.39
C LEU A 315 -15.58 9.39 20.01
N ASP A 316 -16.66 9.41 19.23
CA ASP A 316 -17.28 8.19 18.71
C ASP A 316 -16.32 7.42 17.80
N GLN A 317 -15.67 8.09 16.83
CA GLN A 317 -14.70 7.47 15.94
C GLN A 317 -13.55 6.83 16.72
N ARG A 318 -13.02 7.54 17.71
CA ARG A 318 -11.94 7.05 18.56
C ARG A 318 -12.39 5.83 19.35
N SER A 319 -13.50 5.91 20.08
CA SER A 319 -13.99 4.83 20.97
C SER A 319 -14.32 3.52 20.22
N HIS A 320 -14.63 3.62 18.93
CA HIS A 320 -14.84 2.49 18.03
C HIS A 320 -13.55 1.97 17.37
N GLY A 321 -12.42 2.64 17.55
CA GLY A 321 -11.12 2.29 16.96
C GLY A 321 -11.03 2.61 15.47
N TYR A 322 -11.78 3.61 15.01
CA TYR A 322 -11.76 4.12 13.63
C TYR A 322 -10.75 5.27 13.44
N CYS A 323 -10.07 5.70 14.49
CA CYS A 323 -8.94 6.63 14.39
C CYS A 323 -7.60 5.89 14.20
N PRO A 324 -6.63 6.50 13.50
CA PRO A 324 -5.22 6.13 13.64
C PRO A 324 -4.78 6.26 15.10
N LEU A 325 -3.88 5.39 15.55
CA LEU A 325 -3.17 5.63 16.81
C LEU A 325 -2.26 6.85 16.65
N THR A 326 -2.21 7.71 17.66
CA THR A 326 -1.25 8.83 17.70
C THR A 326 0.19 8.32 17.86
N PRO A 327 1.23 9.10 17.53
CA PRO A 327 2.60 8.66 17.76
C PRO A 327 2.88 8.31 19.23
N LYS A 328 2.33 9.07 20.19
CA LYS A 328 2.38 8.76 21.64
C LYS A 328 1.79 7.38 21.94
N GLU A 329 0.59 7.09 21.44
CA GLU A 329 -0.09 5.81 21.64
C GLU A 329 0.66 4.64 21.00
N VAL A 330 1.27 4.86 19.83
CA VAL A 330 2.14 3.86 19.21
C VAL A 330 3.35 3.60 20.10
N GLY A 331 3.99 4.64 20.65
CA GLY A 331 5.12 4.49 21.56
C GLY A 331 4.77 3.67 22.81
N MET A 332 3.62 3.96 23.43
CA MET A 332 3.08 3.17 24.54
C MET A 332 2.80 1.72 24.12
N PHE A 333 2.21 1.52 22.94
CA PHE A 333 1.91 0.18 22.43
C PHE A 333 3.17 -0.66 22.23
N LEU A 334 4.21 -0.11 21.58
CA LEU A 334 5.48 -0.81 21.38
C LEU A 334 6.17 -1.13 22.70
N SER A 335 6.21 -0.18 23.63
CA SER A 335 6.78 -0.37 24.97
C SER A 335 6.03 -1.49 25.73
N ALA A 336 4.69 -1.48 25.66
CA ALA A 336 3.84 -2.47 26.33
C ALA A 336 3.90 -3.87 25.70
N LEU A 337 4.31 -3.99 24.43
CA LEU A 337 4.65 -5.28 23.83
C LEU A 337 5.99 -5.82 24.35
N GLY A 338 6.83 -4.98 24.96
CA GLY A 338 8.14 -5.36 25.50
C GLY A 338 9.29 -5.08 24.54
N TYR A 339 9.14 -4.17 23.57
CA TYR A 339 10.28 -3.72 22.77
C TYR A 339 11.14 -2.73 23.59
N PRO A 340 12.45 -2.95 23.72
CA PRO A 340 13.33 -2.04 24.44
C PRO A 340 13.52 -0.73 23.65
N SER A 341 13.93 0.34 24.35
CA SER A 341 14.16 1.65 23.71
C SER A 341 15.24 1.63 22.63
N SER A 342 16.18 0.70 22.70
CA SER A 342 17.20 0.48 21.67
C SER A 342 16.65 -0.12 20.37
N THR A 343 15.35 -0.41 20.26
CA THR A 343 14.73 -0.99 19.07
C THR A 343 14.77 -0.01 17.89
N PRO A 344 15.40 -0.36 16.75
CA PRO A 344 15.32 0.43 15.52
C PRO A 344 13.91 0.44 14.94
N VAL A 345 13.42 1.63 14.60
CA VAL A 345 12.09 1.84 14.01
C VAL A 345 12.23 2.57 12.68
N TYR A 346 11.78 1.95 11.60
CA TYR A 346 11.58 2.59 10.30
C TYR A 346 10.16 3.16 10.21
N ILE A 347 10.03 4.46 9.94
CA ILE A 347 8.75 5.13 9.74
C ILE A 347 8.39 5.13 8.26
N ALA A 348 7.40 4.30 7.91
CA ALA A 348 6.76 4.27 6.60
C ALA A 348 5.54 5.20 6.60
N ALA A 349 5.73 6.47 6.26
CA ALA A 349 4.67 7.47 6.21
C ALA A 349 4.99 8.57 5.19
N GLY A 350 3.95 9.29 4.77
CA GLY A 350 4.11 10.66 4.25
C GLY A 350 4.37 11.65 5.39
N GLU A 351 4.01 12.91 5.17
CA GLU A 351 4.20 13.97 6.15
C GLU A 351 3.32 13.75 7.40
N ILE A 352 3.98 13.52 8.54
CA ILE A 352 3.32 13.35 9.82
C ILE A 352 2.76 14.71 10.27
N TYR A 353 1.47 14.75 10.58
CA TYR A 353 0.79 15.98 10.96
C TYR A 353 1.39 16.59 12.23
N GLY A 354 1.67 17.90 12.17
CA GLY A 354 2.39 18.71 13.15
C GLY A 354 3.86 18.33 13.39
N GLY A 355 4.42 17.40 12.62
CA GLY A 355 5.86 17.15 12.56
C GLY A 355 6.47 16.72 13.90
N GLU A 356 7.57 17.37 14.28
CA GLU A 356 8.36 16.98 15.47
C GLU A 356 7.56 17.05 16.77
N SER A 357 6.62 18.00 16.91
CA SER A 357 5.85 18.19 18.15
C SER A 357 5.00 16.98 18.50
N HIS A 358 4.43 16.28 17.51
CA HIS A 358 3.63 15.08 17.74
C HIS A 358 4.46 13.80 17.77
N VAL A 359 5.67 13.80 17.20
CA VAL A 359 6.54 12.62 17.15
C VAL A 359 7.46 12.50 18.37
N VAL A 360 7.63 13.58 19.15
CA VAL A 360 8.57 13.66 20.28
C VAL A 360 8.40 12.53 21.29
N ASP A 361 7.17 12.16 21.66
CA ASP A 361 6.89 11.05 22.58
C ASP A 361 7.31 9.68 22.03
N LEU A 362 7.16 9.48 20.72
CA LEU A 362 7.59 8.24 20.08
C LEU A 362 9.12 8.20 20.00
N LEU A 363 9.75 9.34 19.68
CA LEU A 363 11.20 9.47 19.57
C LEU A 363 11.91 9.32 20.92
N SER A 364 11.33 9.83 22.01
CA SER A 364 11.89 9.68 23.36
C SER A 364 11.90 8.22 23.82
N ARG A 365 10.93 7.42 23.38
CA ARG A 365 10.85 5.98 23.66
C ARG A 365 11.74 5.16 22.74
N PHE A 366 11.85 5.54 21.47
CA PHE A 366 12.61 4.82 20.44
C PHE A 366 13.52 5.80 19.67
N PRO A 367 14.71 6.12 20.20
CA PRO A 367 15.62 7.11 19.60
C PRO A 367 16.19 6.70 18.23
N ILE A 368 16.28 5.41 17.92
CA ILE A 368 16.75 4.92 16.61
C ILE A 368 15.58 4.94 15.62
N MET A 369 15.12 6.15 15.30
CA MET A 369 13.99 6.38 14.39
C MET A 369 14.46 6.89 13.04
N MET A 370 14.28 6.05 12.03
CA MET A 370 14.71 6.28 10.67
C MET A 370 13.53 6.37 9.70
N ASN A 371 13.73 7.02 8.57
CA ASN A 371 12.85 7.01 7.41
C ASN A 371 13.73 7.05 6.15
N LYS A 372 13.12 6.92 4.97
CA LYS A 372 13.84 6.99 3.69
C LYS A 372 14.68 8.27 3.55
N GLU A 373 14.23 9.41 4.07
CA GLU A 373 14.96 10.68 4.01
C GLU A 373 16.21 10.72 4.90
N LYS A 374 16.19 10.05 6.05
CA LYS A 374 17.35 9.92 6.96
C LYS A 374 18.34 8.85 6.50
N LEU A 375 17.85 7.81 5.83
CA LEU A 375 18.67 6.69 5.38
C LEU A 375 19.31 6.90 4.02
N ALA A 376 18.67 7.66 3.13
CA ALA A 376 19.20 8.00 1.81
C ALA A 376 19.94 9.34 1.85
N SER A 377 21.01 9.47 1.07
CA SER A 377 21.57 10.79 0.79
C SER A 377 20.57 11.62 -0.04
N ALA A 378 20.76 12.94 -0.03
CA ALA A 378 19.91 13.80 -0.84
C ALA A 378 20.01 13.51 -2.35
N GLU A 379 21.19 13.08 -2.80
CA GLU A 379 21.46 12.74 -4.20
C GLU A 379 20.82 11.42 -4.60
N GLU A 380 20.90 10.39 -3.75
CA GLU A 380 20.29 9.07 -3.97
C GLU A 380 18.77 9.18 -4.08
N LEU A 381 18.15 10.02 -3.24
CA LEU A 381 16.69 10.17 -3.20
C LEU A 381 16.17 11.14 -4.27
N ARG A 382 17.01 12.03 -4.80
CA ARG A 382 16.63 13.09 -5.76
C ARG A 382 15.79 12.60 -6.94
N PRO A 383 16.07 11.45 -7.60
CA PRO A 383 15.28 10.96 -8.72
C PRO A 383 13.83 10.60 -8.35
N PHE A 384 13.59 10.24 -7.09
CA PHE A 384 12.30 9.69 -6.62
C PHE A 384 11.42 10.72 -5.93
N ARG A 385 12.01 11.77 -5.32
CA ARG A 385 11.32 12.74 -4.44
C ARG A 385 10.06 13.38 -5.02
N GLN A 386 9.99 13.58 -6.34
CA GLN A 386 8.84 14.22 -7.00
C GLN A 386 7.73 13.23 -7.37
N TYR A 387 7.92 11.93 -7.12
CA TYR A 387 7.02 10.87 -7.54
C TYR A 387 6.51 10.09 -6.32
N ALA A 388 5.32 10.46 -5.84
CA ALA A 388 4.71 9.89 -4.65
C ALA A 388 4.63 8.35 -4.68
N SER A 389 4.36 7.76 -5.86
CA SER A 389 4.29 6.31 -6.06
C SER A 389 5.65 5.64 -5.92
N GLN A 390 6.72 6.29 -6.36
CA GLN A 390 8.08 5.74 -6.22
C GLN A 390 8.55 5.86 -4.76
N MET A 391 8.28 6.98 -4.10
CA MET A 391 8.56 7.16 -2.67
C MET A 391 7.79 6.13 -1.80
N ALA A 392 6.51 5.90 -2.10
CA ALA A 392 5.71 4.88 -1.43
C ALA A 392 6.19 3.44 -1.75
N ALA A 393 6.82 3.22 -2.90
CA ALA A 393 7.40 1.93 -3.26
C ALA A 393 8.65 1.61 -2.41
N LEU A 394 9.49 2.61 -2.13
CA LEU A 394 10.61 2.47 -1.19
C LEU A 394 10.11 2.07 0.20
N ASP A 395 9.10 2.79 0.72
CA ASP A 395 8.48 2.45 2.01
C ASP A 395 7.87 1.03 2.00
N TYR A 396 7.30 0.60 0.87
CA TYR A 396 6.75 -0.75 0.71
C TYR A 396 7.82 -1.82 0.81
N ILE A 397 8.96 -1.66 0.12
CA ILE A 397 10.08 -2.62 0.15
C ILE A 397 10.59 -2.76 1.58
N VAL A 398 10.94 -1.65 2.23
CA VAL A 398 11.45 -1.65 3.61
C VAL A 398 10.44 -2.26 4.58
N SER A 399 9.15 -1.98 4.40
CA SER A 399 8.10 -2.59 5.24
C SER A 399 7.94 -4.10 5.04
N VAL A 400 8.03 -4.58 3.80
CA VAL A 400 7.95 -6.03 3.51
C VAL A 400 9.17 -6.77 4.03
N GLU A 401 10.35 -6.16 4.00
CA GLU A 401 11.64 -6.76 4.41
C GLU A 401 11.96 -6.65 5.92
N SER A 402 11.20 -5.85 6.66
CA SER A 402 11.35 -5.71 8.13
C SER A 402 11.12 -7.01 8.90
N ASP A 403 11.72 -7.11 10.09
CA ASP A 403 11.48 -8.21 11.01
C ASP A 403 10.04 -8.18 11.52
N VAL A 404 9.55 -6.99 11.88
CA VAL A 404 8.18 -6.78 12.35
C VAL A 404 7.53 -5.61 11.63
N PHE A 405 6.33 -5.83 11.09
CA PHE A 405 5.51 -4.76 10.50
C PHE A 405 4.32 -4.42 11.41
N ILE A 406 4.11 -3.13 11.67
CA ILE A 406 3.02 -2.62 12.51
C ILE A 406 2.37 -1.41 11.82
N PRO A 407 1.09 -1.46 11.46
CA PRO A 407 0.38 -0.29 10.97
C PRO A 407 -0.40 0.42 12.10
N SER A 408 -0.25 1.73 12.25
CA SER A 408 -1.08 2.52 13.17
C SER A 408 -2.52 2.66 12.68
N TYR A 409 -2.74 2.47 11.37
CA TYR A 409 -4.06 2.47 10.75
C TYR A 409 -4.25 1.41 9.66
N SER A 410 -5.46 0.84 9.58
CA SER A 410 -5.92 -0.01 8.48
C SER A 410 -6.12 0.80 7.19
N GLY A 411 -5.06 0.92 6.39
CA GLY A 411 -5.07 1.58 5.08
C GLY A 411 -4.63 0.65 3.94
N ASN A 412 -4.62 1.17 2.70
CA ASN A 412 -4.26 0.38 1.52
C ASN A 412 -2.84 -0.19 1.59
N MET A 413 -1.86 0.59 2.09
CA MET A 413 -0.50 0.10 2.30
C MET A 413 -0.43 -0.98 3.37
N ALA A 414 -1.05 -0.75 4.53
CA ALA A 414 -1.10 -1.74 5.62
C ALA A 414 -1.65 -3.10 5.15
N ARG A 415 -2.71 -3.07 4.33
CA ARG A 415 -3.30 -4.26 3.71
C ARG A 415 -2.34 -4.93 2.72
N ALA A 416 -1.78 -4.17 1.79
CA ALA A 416 -0.91 -4.68 0.75
C ALA A 416 0.40 -5.26 1.31
N VAL A 417 1.05 -4.58 2.26
CA VAL A 417 2.25 -5.08 2.94
C VAL A 417 1.91 -6.28 3.81
N GLY A 418 0.85 -6.21 4.62
CA GLY A 418 0.43 -7.31 5.48
C GLY A 418 0.12 -8.59 4.70
N GLY A 419 -0.55 -8.47 3.56
CA GLY A 419 -0.82 -9.60 2.67
C GLY A 419 0.41 -10.14 1.97
N HIS A 420 1.35 -9.28 1.54
CA HIS A 420 2.60 -9.73 0.93
C HIS A 420 3.50 -10.43 1.96
N ARG A 421 3.57 -9.92 3.19
CA ARG A 421 4.24 -10.59 4.32
C ARG A 421 3.63 -11.95 4.65
N ARG A 422 2.30 -12.10 4.52
CA ARG A 422 1.62 -13.41 4.61
C ARG A 422 2.06 -14.35 3.49
N PHE A 423 2.07 -13.86 2.25
CA PHE A 423 2.52 -14.61 1.09
C PHE A 423 3.97 -15.10 1.25
N LEU A 424 4.87 -14.25 1.74
CA LEU A 424 6.29 -14.58 1.99
C LEU A 424 6.51 -15.40 3.29
N GLY A 425 5.66 -16.39 3.56
CA GLY A 425 5.84 -17.32 4.68
C GLY A 425 5.38 -16.78 6.03
N HIS A 426 4.33 -15.95 6.07
CA HIS A 426 3.76 -15.41 7.31
C HIS A 426 4.75 -14.60 8.17
N ARG A 427 5.53 -13.72 7.54
CA ARG A 427 6.41 -12.76 8.25
C ARG A 427 5.62 -11.97 9.29
N LYS A 428 6.25 -11.69 10.43
CA LYS A 428 5.61 -11.12 11.63
C LYS A 428 4.91 -9.80 11.30
N THR A 429 3.61 -9.74 11.53
CA THR A 429 2.81 -8.53 11.29
C THR A 429 1.85 -8.36 12.45
N ILE A 430 2.08 -7.36 13.30
CA ILE A 430 1.26 -7.13 14.49
C ILE A 430 0.20 -6.09 14.11
N ILE A 431 -1.08 -6.50 14.12
CA ILE A 431 -2.20 -5.61 13.80
C ILE A 431 -2.82 -5.09 15.10
N PRO A 432 -2.69 -3.79 15.41
CA PRO A 432 -3.26 -3.22 16.62
C PRO A 432 -4.77 -3.45 16.74
N ASP A 433 -5.25 -3.81 17.92
CA ASP A 433 -6.66 -3.68 18.29
C ASP A 433 -6.90 -2.27 18.80
N ARG A 434 -7.04 -1.33 17.86
CA ARG A 434 -7.17 0.10 18.19
C ARG A 434 -8.31 0.36 19.17
N LYS A 435 -9.46 -0.30 19.00
CA LYS A 435 -10.62 -0.17 19.91
C LYS A 435 -10.27 -0.58 21.34
N ALA A 436 -9.53 -1.68 21.52
CA ALA A 436 -9.10 -2.09 22.84
C ALA A 436 -7.97 -1.20 23.39
N LEU A 437 -7.05 -0.77 22.53
CA LEU A 437 -5.90 0.06 22.89
C LEU A 437 -6.30 1.46 23.37
N VAL A 438 -7.14 2.17 22.63
CA VAL A 438 -7.59 3.53 23.03
C VAL A 438 -8.27 3.48 24.40
N ARG A 439 -9.09 2.47 24.68
CA ARG A 439 -9.72 2.29 26.01
C ARG A 439 -8.73 2.03 27.15
N LEU A 440 -7.58 1.44 26.84
CA LEU A 440 -6.52 1.23 27.82
C LEU A 440 -5.71 2.51 27.99
N PHE A 441 -5.37 3.19 26.91
CA PHE A 441 -4.61 4.44 26.93
C PHE A 441 -5.39 5.59 27.55
N ASP A 442 -6.69 5.70 27.32
CA ASP A 442 -7.55 6.68 27.99
C ASP A 442 -7.55 6.47 29.53
N LYS A 443 -7.43 5.22 30.00
CA LYS A 443 -7.26 4.93 31.43
C LYS A 443 -5.87 5.32 31.94
N VAL A 444 -4.85 5.25 31.08
CA VAL A 444 -3.50 5.70 31.41
C VAL A 444 -3.47 7.21 31.52
N ASP A 445 -3.97 7.92 30.51
CA ASP A 445 -4.04 9.38 30.51
C ASP A 445 -4.92 9.91 31.66
N GLY A 446 -5.99 9.18 32.03
CA GLY A 446 -6.84 9.50 33.18
C GLY A 446 -6.32 9.06 34.56
N GLY A 447 -5.11 8.47 34.64
CA GLY A 447 -4.52 8.02 35.92
C GLY A 447 -5.16 6.79 36.56
N LEU A 448 -6.08 6.10 35.85
CA LEU A 448 -6.77 4.90 36.32
C LEU A 448 -5.97 3.61 36.07
N LEU A 449 -4.92 3.68 35.26
CA LEU A 449 -4.01 2.58 34.96
C LEU A 449 -2.60 3.14 34.73
N ASN A 450 -1.59 2.62 35.42
CA ASN A 450 -0.21 3.03 35.13
C ASN A 450 0.37 2.23 33.95
N GLU A 451 1.30 2.84 33.23
CA GLU A 451 2.22 2.08 32.38
C GLU A 451 3.00 1.06 33.23
N GLY A 452 3.35 -0.07 32.62
CA GLY A 452 4.04 -1.17 33.31
C GLY A 452 3.35 -2.52 33.13
N GLU A 453 3.68 -3.48 34.01
CA GLU A 453 3.38 -4.90 33.79
C GLU A 453 1.89 -5.20 33.54
N ARG A 454 1.00 -4.51 34.26
CA ARG A 454 -0.46 -4.72 34.12
C ARG A 454 -0.98 -4.29 32.75
N LEU A 455 -0.50 -3.16 32.23
CA LEU A 455 -0.83 -2.68 30.89
C LEU A 455 -0.24 -3.63 29.84
N SER A 456 1.04 -3.96 29.98
CA SER A 456 1.77 -4.87 29.08
C SER A 456 1.07 -6.22 28.96
N ARG A 457 0.72 -6.86 30.07
CA ARG A 457 0.01 -8.15 30.09
C ARG A 457 -1.31 -8.10 29.31
N ARG A 458 -2.12 -7.05 29.53
CA ARG A 458 -3.39 -6.86 28.81
C ARG A 458 -3.17 -6.69 27.31
N ILE A 459 -2.21 -5.86 26.92
CA ILE A 459 -1.88 -5.60 25.51
C ILE A 459 -1.36 -6.87 24.84
N ILE A 460 -0.44 -7.58 25.48
CA ILE A 460 0.11 -8.87 25.01
C ILE A 460 -1.02 -9.88 24.79
N ASP A 461 -1.95 -9.99 25.73
CA ASP A 461 -3.08 -10.93 25.64
C ASP A 461 -4.03 -10.59 24.49
N ILE A 462 -4.39 -9.32 24.32
CA ILE A 462 -5.23 -8.84 23.22
C ILE A 462 -4.58 -9.17 21.85
N HIS A 463 -3.26 -9.06 21.75
CA HIS A 463 -2.54 -9.19 20.48
C HIS A 463 -1.95 -10.59 20.23
N ARG A 464 -2.16 -11.55 21.13
CA ARG A 464 -1.63 -12.93 21.02
C ARG A 464 -1.96 -13.61 19.68
N LYS A 465 -3.14 -13.35 19.11
CA LYS A 465 -3.62 -13.93 17.83
C LYS A 465 -3.58 -12.94 16.65
N ARG A 466 -2.96 -11.76 16.82
CA ARG A 466 -2.94 -10.67 15.83
C ARG A 466 -1.54 -10.44 15.23
N GLN A 467 -0.77 -11.51 15.05
CA GLN A 467 0.67 -11.47 14.73
C GLN A 467 1.03 -11.92 13.30
N GLY A 468 0.03 -12.12 12.43
CA GLY A 468 0.27 -12.51 11.03
C GLY A 468 0.14 -14.01 10.73
N SER A 469 -0.18 -14.83 11.74
CA SER A 469 -0.43 -16.27 11.56
C SER A 469 -1.50 -16.55 10.50
N PRO A 470 -1.45 -17.73 9.83
CA PRO A 470 -2.46 -18.13 8.88
C PRO A 470 -3.86 -18.12 9.50
N ARG A 471 -4.82 -17.59 8.75
CA ARG A 471 -6.25 -17.61 9.09
C ARG A 471 -7.07 -17.51 7.80
N LYS A 472 -8.28 -18.07 7.82
CA LYS A 472 -9.22 -17.91 6.71
C LYS A 472 -9.52 -16.43 6.46
N ARG A 473 -9.64 -16.05 5.20
CA ARG A 473 -10.13 -14.73 4.80
C ARG A 473 -11.53 -14.53 5.37
N LYS A 474 -11.79 -13.37 5.97
CA LYS A 474 -13.10 -13.06 6.53
C LYS A 474 -14.09 -12.86 5.39
N GLY A 475 -15.22 -13.55 5.49
CA GLY A 475 -16.36 -13.30 4.62
C GLY A 475 -17.02 -11.94 4.91
N PRO A 476 -18.18 -11.70 4.29
CA PRO A 476 -18.93 -10.47 4.48
C PRO A 476 -19.30 -10.25 5.94
N VAL A 477 -19.41 -8.98 6.33
CA VAL A 477 -19.93 -8.62 7.65
C VAL A 477 -21.40 -9.06 7.75
N SER A 478 -21.74 -9.78 8.82
CA SER A 478 -23.10 -10.25 9.07
C SER A 478 -24.11 -9.10 9.01
N GLY A 479 -25.25 -9.34 8.34
CA GLY A 479 -26.31 -8.34 8.16
C GLY A 479 -26.18 -7.46 6.91
N THR A 480 -25.04 -7.49 6.20
CA THR A 480 -24.91 -6.82 4.90
C THR A 480 -25.71 -7.55 3.81
N LYS A 481 -26.33 -6.79 2.90
CA LYS A 481 -27.15 -7.30 1.80
C LYS A 481 -26.69 -6.72 0.46
N GLY A 482 -27.08 -7.36 -0.64
CA GLY A 482 -26.77 -6.88 -2.00
C GLY A 482 -25.27 -6.71 -2.25
N SER A 483 -24.89 -5.62 -2.90
CA SER A 483 -23.49 -5.29 -3.23
C SER A 483 -22.63 -4.96 -2.01
N ASP A 484 -23.22 -4.49 -0.91
CA ASP A 484 -22.50 -4.17 0.33
C ASP A 484 -21.86 -5.40 0.96
N ARG A 485 -22.44 -6.58 0.69
CA ARG A 485 -21.86 -7.87 1.08
C ARG A 485 -20.42 -7.98 0.58
N PHE A 486 -20.20 -7.82 -0.71
CA PHE A 486 -18.87 -7.96 -1.33
C PHE A 486 -17.90 -6.86 -0.90
N ARG A 487 -18.41 -5.64 -0.69
CA ARG A 487 -17.62 -4.51 -0.17
C ARG A 487 -17.11 -4.76 1.26
N SER A 488 -17.89 -5.46 2.07
CA SER A 488 -17.58 -5.73 3.47
C SER A 488 -16.67 -6.95 3.68
N GLU A 489 -16.43 -7.75 2.63
CA GLU A 489 -15.47 -8.85 2.67
C GLU A 489 -14.05 -8.33 2.92
N GLU A 490 -13.23 -9.17 3.57
CA GLU A 490 -11.81 -8.90 3.62
C GLU A 490 -11.20 -8.94 2.21
N ALA A 491 -10.34 -7.97 1.92
CA ALA A 491 -9.76 -7.83 0.58
C ALA A 491 -8.86 -9.02 0.23
N PHE A 492 -8.92 -9.45 -1.03
CA PHE A 492 -8.13 -10.60 -1.53
C PHE A 492 -6.64 -10.48 -1.21
N TYR A 493 -6.03 -9.34 -1.54
CA TYR A 493 -4.62 -9.09 -1.35
C TYR A 493 -4.22 -8.77 0.10
N GLU A 494 -5.18 -8.55 1.02
CA GLU A 494 -4.90 -8.39 2.45
C GLU A 494 -4.66 -9.74 3.13
N ASN A 495 -5.43 -10.75 2.73
CA ASN A 495 -5.26 -12.11 3.21
C ASN A 495 -5.35 -13.09 2.03
N PRO A 496 -4.21 -13.56 1.48
CA PRO A 496 -4.19 -14.39 0.28
C PRO A 496 -4.63 -15.85 0.50
N LEU A 497 -4.90 -16.29 1.74
CA LEU A 497 -5.40 -17.63 2.04
C LEU A 497 -6.91 -17.73 1.70
N PRO A 498 -7.40 -18.80 1.05
CA PRO A 498 -6.68 -20.03 0.67
C PRO A 498 -6.06 -20.02 -0.73
N ASP A 499 -6.30 -18.98 -1.52
CA ASP A 499 -6.06 -19.03 -2.95
C ASP A 499 -4.57 -19.02 -3.36
N CYS A 500 -3.72 -18.31 -2.59
CA CYS A 500 -2.29 -18.21 -2.89
C CYS A 500 -1.41 -19.07 -1.97
N LEU A 501 -1.97 -19.71 -0.95
CA LEU A 501 -1.25 -20.38 0.12
C LEU A 501 -1.85 -21.75 0.42
N CYS A 502 -1.02 -22.79 0.43
CA CYS A 502 -1.43 -24.19 0.62
C CYS A 502 -0.59 -24.83 1.71
N GLN A 503 -1.14 -25.87 2.35
CA GLN A 503 -0.34 -26.82 3.09
C GLN A 503 0.04 -27.97 2.15
N PRO A 504 1.29 -28.45 2.18
CA PRO A 504 1.60 -29.72 1.54
C PRO A 504 0.74 -30.81 2.18
N GLU A 505 0.14 -31.67 1.36
CA GLU A 505 -0.57 -32.84 1.88
C GLU A 505 0.41 -33.66 2.73
N SER A 506 -0.03 -34.05 3.93
CA SER A 506 0.65 -35.12 4.66
C SER A 506 0.55 -36.36 3.77
N PRO A 507 1.64 -37.10 3.47
CA PRO A 507 1.48 -38.37 2.80
C PRO A 507 0.47 -39.18 3.60
N ALA A 508 -0.62 -39.59 2.93
CA ALA A 508 -1.60 -40.47 3.54
C ALA A 508 -0.82 -41.63 4.16
N SER A 509 -1.01 -41.86 5.46
CA SER A 509 -0.56 -43.13 6.04
C SER A 509 -1.30 -44.21 5.25
N ASP A 510 -0.55 -45.04 4.53
CA ASP A 510 -1.04 -46.26 3.92
C ASP A 510 -1.66 -47.13 5.03
N ALA A 511 -2.95 -46.91 5.30
CA ALA A 511 -3.79 -47.83 6.04
C ALA A 511 -4.29 -48.88 5.04
N SER A 512 -3.36 -49.68 4.53
CA SER A 512 -3.62 -50.90 3.77
C SER A 512 -2.81 -52.05 4.36
N VAL A 513 -2.99 -52.29 5.66
CA VAL A 513 -2.66 -53.61 6.22
C VAL A 513 -3.84 -54.52 5.96
N VAL A 514 -3.69 -55.27 4.87
CA VAL A 514 -4.40 -56.53 4.59
C VAL A 514 -4.36 -57.41 5.83
N SER A 515 -5.53 -57.80 6.33
CA SER A 515 -5.64 -58.94 7.25
C SER A 515 -6.18 -60.12 6.44
N ILE A 516 -5.35 -61.16 6.35
CA ILE A 516 -5.70 -62.51 5.88
C ILE A 516 -6.66 -63.14 6.87
#